data_AF-H2ZNW8-F1
#
_entry.id   AF-H2ZNW8-F1
#
_cell.length_a   1.000
_cell.length_b   1.000
_cell.length_c   1.000
_cell.angle_alpha   90.00
_cell.angle_beta   90.00
_cell.angle_gamma   90.00
#
_symmetry.space_group_name_H-M   'P 1'
#
loop_
_entity.id
_entity.type
_entity.pdbx_description
1 polymer ?
#
loop_
_entity_poly.entity_id
_entity_poly.type
_entity_poly.pdbx_seq_one_letter_code
_entity_poly.pdbx_strand_id
1 'polypeptide(L)'
;MSLPARKPYRKASDYLGTNTKPAVERNPSKSANPANDALNNHAHVDLKRKIEILTAEFEQRREYLENELQISHRNQQKTEEQIKNLQASYISLQQKNVTLEEQLDKMVYVEKENEMLNREIEGLTNKLSDSKNALRKAQEDNERLRKDCNAAVQLLKCHPSNFQAPQQNKLPIEIQEKVETYKVQAQDYHEYINPYDDSDSDSDQEDLKPSSAHRVEPQLPHPAQ
;
A
#
# COMPACT_ATOMS: atom_id res chain seq x y z
N MET A 1 -5.97 -33.85 35.06
CA MET A 1 -6.24 -33.77 36.50
C MET A 1 -7.67 -34.22 36.73
N SER A 2 -7.88 -35.36 37.39
CA SER A 2 -9.22 -35.95 37.62
C SER A 2 -9.77 -35.47 38.96
N LEU A 3 -10.97 -34.91 38.98
CA LEU A 3 -11.63 -34.46 40.22
C LEU A 3 -12.17 -35.65 41.01
N PRO A 4 -12.05 -35.67 42.35
CA PRO A 4 -12.53 -36.79 43.15
C PRO A 4 -14.06 -36.85 43.16
N ALA A 5 -14.61 -38.04 42.93
CA ALA A 5 -16.05 -38.29 42.91
C ALA A 5 -16.69 -37.94 44.27
N ARG A 6 -17.70 -37.06 44.27
CA ARG A 6 -18.49 -36.74 45.46
C ARG A 6 -19.34 -37.95 45.86
N LYS A 7 -19.21 -38.40 47.10
CA LYS A 7 -20.05 -39.44 47.69
C LYS A 7 -21.50 -38.92 47.81
N PRO A 8 -22.53 -39.74 47.48
CA PRO A 8 -23.93 -39.30 47.54
C PRO A 8 -24.37 -39.02 48.98
N TYR A 9 -25.17 -37.96 49.14
CA TYR A 9 -25.75 -37.52 50.40
C TYR A 9 -26.79 -38.55 50.88
N ARG A 10 -26.66 -39.07 52.12
CA ARG A 10 -27.65 -39.99 52.71
C ARG A 10 -28.83 -39.20 53.28
N LYS A 11 -30.05 -39.70 53.08
CA LYS A 11 -31.27 -39.10 53.62
C LYS A 11 -31.32 -39.34 55.13
N ALA A 12 -31.83 -38.37 55.90
CA ALA A 12 -31.86 -38.42 57.37
C ALA A 12 -32.55 -39.66 57.95
N SER A 13 -33.44 -40.30 57.17
CA SER A 13 -34.08 -41.59 57.49
C SER A 13 -33.08 -42.72 57.77
N ASP A 14 -31.92 -42.70 57.14
CA ASP A 14 -30.95 -43.81 57.20
C ASP A 14 -30.14 -43.82 58.50
N TYR A 15 -30.25 -42.77 59.33
CA TYR A 15 -29.63 -42.69 60.65
C TYR A 15 -30.56 -43.16 61.78
N LEU A 16 -31.86 -43.35 61.49
CA LEU A 16 -32.82 -43.90 62.45
C LEU A 16 -32.80 -45.43 62.34
N GLY A 17 -31.89 -46.05 63.09
CA GLY A 17 -31.83 -47.51 63.21
C GLY A 17 -33.19 -48.09 63.62
N THR A 18 -33.65 -49.10 62.88
CA THR A 18 -34.83 -49.90 63.19
C THR A 18 -34.62 -50.65 64.50
N ASN A 19 -35.02 -50.03 65.62
CA ASN A 19 -35.11 -50.70 66.91
C ASN A 19 -36.54 -51.24 67.07
N THR A 20 -36.77 -52.46 66.58
CA THR A 20 -37.93 -53.26 66.98
C THR A 20 -37.74 -53.69 68.44
N LYS A 21 -38.33 -52.95 69.38
CA LYS A 21 -38.53 -53.42 70.76
C LYS A 21 -39.87 -54.16 70.86
N PRO A 22 -39.96 -55.26 71.64
CA PRO A 22 -41.19 -56.02 71.77
C PRO A 22 -42.24 -55.22 72.54
N ALA A 23 -43.50 -55.42 72.16
CA ALA A 23 -44.66 -54.86 72.85
C ALA A 23 -44.68 -55.34 74.30
N VAL A 24 -44.35 -54.44 75.23
CA VAL A 24 -44.66 -54.61 76.65
C VAL A 24 -46.00 -53.93 76.87
N GLU A 25 -47.04 -54.75 77.05
CA GLU A 25 -48.33 -54.33 77.60
C GLU A 25 -48.11 -53.54 78.89
N ARG A 26 -48.37 -52.24 78.83
CA ARG A 26 -48.26 -51.34 79.97
C ARG A 26 -49.67 -51.16 80.54
N ASN A 27 -49.97 -51.90 81.60
CA ASN A 27 -51.15 -51.69 82.44
C ASN A 27 -51.18 -50.23 82.95
N PRO A 28 -52.33 -49.52 82.94
CA PRO A 28 -52.40 -48.14 83.39
C PRO A 28 -52.55 -48.10 84.92
N SER A 29 -51.44 -48.12 85.66
CA SER A 29 -51.42 -47.74 87.06
C SER A 29 -51.52 -46.21 87.17
N LYS A 30 -52.75 -45.70 87.28
CA LYS A 30 -53.05 -44.32 87.65
C LYS A 30 -52.63 -44.07 89.11
N SER A 31 -51.40 -43.60 89.30
CA SER A 31 -51.06 -42.70 90.40
C SER A 31 -50.92 -41.31 89.77
N ALA A 32 -52.00 -40.55 89.78
CA ALA A 32 -52.01 -39.17 89.29
C ALA A 32 -51.21 -38.33 90.28
N ASN A 33 -49.96 -38.01 89.91
CA ASN A 33 -49.15 -37.06 90.65
C ASN A 33 -49.19 -35.74 89.88
N PRO A 34 -50.20 -34.87 90.13
CA PRO A 34 -50.53 -33.74 89.26
C PRO A 34 -49.39 -32.74 89.08
N ALA A 35 -48.46 -32.68 90.03
CA ALA A 35 -47.25 -31.85 89.94
C ALA A 35 -46.25 -32.36 88.88
N ASN A 36 -46.07 -33.68 88.74
CA ASN A 36 -45.19 -34.27 87.73
C ASN A 36 -45.79 -34.16 86.33
N ASP A 37 -47.11 -34.33 86.20
CA ASP A 37 -47.81 -34.18 84.92
C ASP A 37 -47.76 -32.71 84.44
N ALA A 38 -47.92 -31.74 85.33
CA ALA A 38 -47.78 -30.32 85.01
C ALA A 38 -46.35 -29.95 84.58
N LEU A 39 -45.33 -30.48 85.26
CA LEU A 39 -43.92 -30.26 84.91
C LEU A 39 -43.57 -30.90 83.55
N ASN A 40 -44.07 -32.11 83.29
CA ASN A 40 -43.86 -32.80 82.03
C ASN A 40 -44.58 -32.09 80.86
N ASN A 41 -45.78 -31.58 81.10
CA ASN A 41 -46.51 -30.76 80.12
C ASN A 41 -45.80 -29.43 79.84
N HIS A 42 -45.25 -28.77 80.86
CA HIS A 42 -44.48 -27.54 80.69
C HIS A 42 -43.21 -27.77 79.87
N ALA A 43 -42.44 -28.82 80.18
CA ALA A 43 -41.26 -29.21 79.41
C ALA A 43 -41.61 -29.58 77.96
N HIS A 44 -42.76 -30.22 77.73
CA HIS A 44 -43.25 -30.52 76.38
C HIS A 44 -43.61 -29.26 75.60
N VAL A 45 -44.26 -28.28 76.22
CA VAL A 45 -44.59 -26.98 75.60
C VAL A 45 -43.32 -26.21 75.25
N ASP A 46 -42.33 -26.18 76.14
CA ASP A 46 -41.05 -25.49 75.90
C ASP A 46 -40.24 -26.16 74.78
N LEU A 47 -40.21 -27.50 74.76
CA LEU A 47 -39.56 -28.25 73.68
C LEU A 47 -40.27 -28.01 72.34
N LYS A 48 -41.60 -28.02 72.33
CA LYS A 48 -42.40 -27.73 71.14
C LYS A 48 -42.09 -26.32 70.61
N ARG A 49 -42.09 -25.31 71.48
CA ARG A 49 -41.74 -23.93 71.12
C ARG A 49 -40.31 -23.84 70.57
N LYS A 50 -39.36 -24.55 71.17
CA LYS A 50 -37.97 -24.59 70.70
C LYS A 50 -37.85 -25.22 69.31
N ILE A 51 -38.60 -26.29 69.05
CA ILE A 51 -38.67 -26.91 67.72
C ILE A 51 -39.28 -25.94 66.72
N GLU A 52 -40.40 -25.28 67.04
CA GLU A 52 -41.04 -24.30 66.17
C GLU A 52 -40.09 -23.14 65.79
N ILE A 53 -39.36 -22.60 66.76
CA ILE A 53 -38.34 -21.56 66.51
C ILE A 53 -37.24 -22.07 65.58
N LEU A 54 -36.67 -23.24 65.89
CA LEU A 54 -35.61 -23.82 65.05
C LEU A 54 -36.11 -24.09 63.63
N THR A 55 -37.33 -24.62 63.46
CA THR A 55 -37.93 -24.85 62.14
C THR A 55 -38.09 -23.54 61.38
N ALA A 56 -38.54 -22.46 62.03
CA ALA A 56 -38.64 -21.15 61.40
C ALA A 56 -37.27 -20.58 60.99
N GLU A 57 -36.24 -20.72 61.84
CA GLU A 57 -34.87 -20.29 61.52
C GLU A 57 -34.27 -21.09 60.35
N PHE A 58 -34.49 -22.40 60.33
CA PHE A 58 -34.07 -23.26 59.21
C PHE A 58 -34.74 -22.85 57.91
N GLU A 59 -36.05 -22.57 57.95
CA GLU A 59 -36.81 -22.16 56.77
C GLU A 59 -36.35 -20.81 56.25
N GLN A 60 -36.14 -19.83 57.14
CA GLN A 60 -35.60 -18.52 56.77
C GLN A 60 -34.20 -18.66 56.13
N ARG A 61 -33.33 -19.50 56.70
CA ARG A 61 -32.00 -19.74 56.14
C ARG A 61 -32.08 -20.41 54.76
N ARG A 62 -33.02 -21.35 54.58
CA ARG A 62 -33.27 -22.04 53.30
C ARG A 62 -33.70 -21.05 52.23
N GLU A 63 -34.71 -20.22 52.51
CA GLU A 63 -35.22 -19.21 51.58
C GLU A 63 -34.14 -18.18 51.21
N TYR A 64 -33.35 -17.72 52.19
CA TYR A 64 -32.24 -16.80 51.94
C TYR A 64 -31.23 -17.40 50.95
N LEU A 65 -30.81 -18.64 51.17
CA LEU A 65 -29.84 -19.32 50.31
C LEU A 65 -30.41 -19.60 48.92
N GLU A 66 -31.70 -19.94 48.81
CA GLU A 66 -32.37 -20.11 47.51
C GLU A 66 -32.42 -18.79 46.72
N ASN A 67 -32.73 -17.68 47.39
CA ASN A 67 -32.73 -16.36 46.76
C ASN A 67 -31.33 -15.95 46.28
N GLU A 68 -30.30 -16.12 47.12
CA GLU A 68 -28.91 -15.83 46.73
C GLU A 68 -28.45 -16.69 45.55
N LEU A 69 -28.80 -17.98 45.55
CA LEU A 69 -28.50 -18.89 44.44
C LEU A 69 -29.20 -18.43 43.16
N GLN A 70 -30.47 -18.03 43.26
CA GLN A 70 -31.24 -17.55 42.12
C GLN A 70 -30.67 -16.25 41.54
N ILE A 71 -30.24 -15.32 42.40
CA ILE A 71 -29.57 -14.08 41.97
C ILE A 71 -28.23 -14.40 41.29
N SER A 72 -27.43 -15.27 41.88
CA SER A 72 -26.16 -15.71 41.30
C SER A 72 -26.35 -16.33 39.91
N HIS A 73 -27.34 -17.21 39.75
CA HIS A 73 -27.68 -17.79 38.44
C HIS A 73 -28.13 -16.75 37.41
N ARG A 74 -28.97 -15.78 37.79
CA ARG A 74 -29.37 -14.69 36.88
C ARG A 74 -28.17 -13.83 36.46
N ASN A 75 -27.28 -13.52 37.40
CA ASN A 75 -26.07 -12.76 37.11
C ASN A 75 -25.14 -13.53 36.17
N GLN A 76 -24.98 -14.83 36.39
CA GLN A 76 -24.22 -15.70 35.50
C GLN A 76 -24.80 -15.68 34.07
N GLN A 77 -26.11 -15.90 33.92
CA GLN A 77 -26.78 -15.86 32.61
C GLN A 77 -26.57 -14.52 31.89
N LYS A 78 -26.69 -13.40 32.63
CA LYS A 78 -26.45 -12.06 32.07
C LYS A 78 -25.02 -11.91 31.57
N THR A 79 -24.01 -12.38 32.33
CA THR A 79 -22.62 -12.32 31.88
C THR A 79 -22.35 -13.21 30.68
N GLU A 80 -22.98 -14.39 30.61
CA GLU A 80 -22.86 -15.28 29.45
C GLU A 80 -23.43 -14.64 28.17
N GLU A 81 -24.57 -13.94 28.27
CA GLU A 81 -25.14 -13.18 27.16
C GLU A 81 -24.24 -12.02 26.72
N GLN A 82 -23.68 -11.27 27.68
CA GLN A 82 -22.73 -10.20 27.40
C GLN A 82 -21.50 -10.72 26.66
N ILE A 83 -20.96 -11.87 27.07
CA ILE A 83 -19.83 -12.51 26.40
C ILE A 83 -20.20 -12.91 24.97
N LYS A 84 -21.37 -13.54 24.76
CA LYS A 84 -21.84 -13.92 23.42
C LYS A 84 -21.99 -12.72 22.49
N ASN A 85 -22.59 -11.63 22.99
CA ASN A 85 -22.78 -10.40 22.22
C ASN A 85 -21.44 -9.75 21.86
N LEU A 86 -20.51 -9.70 22.82
CA LEU A 86 -19.17 -9.18 22.59
C LEU A 86 -18.41 -10.01 21.55
N GLN A 87 -18.50 -11.35 21.65
CA GLN A 87 -17.89 -12.26 20.69
C GLN A 87 -18.48 -12.07 19.28
N ALA A 88 -19.79 -11.93 19.15
CA ALA A 88 -20.45 -11.67 17.87
C ALA A 88 -19.99 -10.33 17.27
N SER A 89 -19.92 -9.28 18.09
CA SER A 89 -19.40 -7.97 17.67
C SER A 89 -17.94 -8.03 17.25
N TYR A 90 -17.11 -8.79 17.97
CA TYR A 90 -15.70 -8.98 17.64
C TYR A 90 -15.52 -9.68 16.29
N ILE A 91 -16.26 -10.77 16.05
CA ILE A 91 -16.22 -11.49 14.77
C ILE A 91 -16.65 -10.58 13.61
N SER A 92 -17.73 -9.80 13.80
CA SER A 92 -18.19 -8.84 12.78
C SER A 92 -17.13 -7.78 12.47
N LEU A 93 -16.46 -7.27 13.50
CA LEU A 93 -15.38 -6.30 13.32
C LEU A 93 -14.17 -6.92 12.62
N GLN A 94 -13.82 -8.15 12.96
CA GLN A 94 -12.73 -8.88 12.31
C GLN A 94 -13.01 -9.09 10.81
N GLN A 95 -14.24 -9.48 10.46
CA GLN A 95 -14.66 -9.60 9.06
C GLN A 95 -14.55 -8.28 8.31
N LYS A 96 -15.03 -7.18 8.93
CA LYS A 96 -14.89 -5.83 8.35
C LYS A 96 -13.43 -5.45 8.13
N ASN A 97 -12.55 -5.80 9.06
CA ASN A 97 -11.13 -5.53 8.95
C ASN A 97 -10.52 -6.26 7.74
N VAL A 98 -10.78 -7.57 7.60
CA VAL A 98 -10.31 -8.34 6.43
C VAL A 98 -10.82 -7.72 5.12
N THR A 99 -12.09 -7.31 5.03
CA THR A 99 -12.61 -6.65 3.83
C THR A 99 -11.91 -5.32 3.54
N LEU A 100 -11.54 -4.56 4.58
CA LEU A 100 -10.78 -3.31 4.40
C LEU A 100 -9.34 -3.57 3.95
N GLU A 101 -8.68 -4.60 4.48
CA GLU A 101 -7.36 -5.05 4.03
C GLU A 101 -7.38 -5.44 2.55
N GLU A 102 -8.38 -6.23 2.12
CA GLU A 102 -8.56 -6.59 0.71
C GLU A 102 -8.83 -5.39 -0.20
N GLN A 103 -9.55 -4.37 0.30
CA GLN A 103 -9.78 -3.12 -0.44
C GLN A 103 -8.50 -2.29 -0.57
N LEU A 104 -7.70 -2.25 0.50
CA LEU A 104 -6.40 -1.57 0.49
C LEU A 104 -5.46 -2.21 -0.53
N ASP A 105 -5.38 -3.54 -0.56
CA ASP A 105 -4.55 -4.26 -1.52
C ASP A 105 -4.96 -3.97 -2.97
N LYS A 106 -6.27 -3.90 -3.25
CA LYS A 106 -6.79 -3.52 -4.57
C LYS A 106 -6.43 -2.08 -4.92
N MET A 107 -6.53 -1.15 -3.97
CA MET A 107 -6.17 0.25 -4.19
C MET A 107 -4.68 0.39 -4.52
N VAL A 108 -3.80 -0.29 -3.77
CA VAL A 108 -2.35 -0.31 -4.03
C VAL A 108 -2.02 -0.88 -5.41
N TYR A 109 -2.74 -1.91 -5.86
CA TYR A 109 -2.58 -2.43 -7.22
C TYR A 109 -2.91 -1.38 -8.27
N VAL A 110 -4.05 -0.71 -8.14
CA VAL A 110 -4.49 0.36 -9.05
C VAL A 110 -3.54 1.55 -9.03
N GLU A 111 -3.00 1.93 -7.86
CA GLU A 111 -1.99 2.99 -7.75
C GLU A 111 -0.72 2.66 -8.54
N LYS A 112 -0.22 1.42 -8.44
CA LYS A 112 0.94 0.97 -9.23
C LYS A 112 0.67 0.96 -10.73
N GLU A 113 -0.53 0.57 -11.14
CA GLU A 113 -0.94 0.63 -12.54
C GLU A 113 -0.99 2.08 -13.04
N ASN A 114 -1.56 3.00 -12.26
CA ASN A 114 -1.57 4.42 -12.57
C ASN A 114 -0.16 5.01 -12.69
N GLU A 115 0.77 4.63 -11.79
CA GLU A 115 2.17 5.03 -11.88
C GLU A 115 2.87 4.50 -13.14
N MET A 116 2.52 3.29 -13.60
CA MET A 116 3.03 2.73 -14.84
C MET A 116 2.50 3.52 -16.05
N LEU A 117 1.19 3.78 -16.08
CA LEU A 117 0.55 4.54 -17.15
C LEU A 117 1.08 5.98 -17.22
N ASN A 118 1.29 6.64 -16.08
CA ASN A 118 1.88 7.98 -16.03
C ASN A 118 3.30 8.00 -16.63
N ARG A 119 4.13 7.01 -16.31
CA ARG A 119 5.46 6.87 -16.92
C ARG A 119 5.39 6.64 -18.43
N GLU A 120 4.41 5.88 -18.92
CA GLU A 120 4.19 5.70 -20.35
C GLU A 120 3.76 7.00 -21.02
N ILE A 121 2.84 7.76 -20.40
CA ILE A 121 2.41 9.08 -20.89
C ILE A 121 3.59 10.04 -20.99
N GLU A 122 4.45 10.10 -19.98
CA GLU A 122 5.68 10.92 -20.03
C GLU A 122 6.61 10.48 -21.17
N GLY A 123 6.81 9.18 -21.33
CA GLY A 123 7.61 8.61 -22.41
C GLY A 123 7.08 8.96 -23.81
N LEU A 124 5.77 8.86 -24.02
CA LEU A 124 5.10 9.22 -25.26
C LEU A 124 5.15 10.73 -25.51
N THR A 125 4.99 11.54 -24.46
CA THR A 125 5.05 13.00 -24.53
C THR A 125 6.44 13.47 -24.98
N ASN A 126 7.50 12.87 -24.43
CA ASN A 126 8.87 13.18 -24.84
C ASN A 126 9.10 12.81 -26.32
N LYS A 127 8.71 11.60 -26.75
CA LYS A 127 8.82 11.17 -28.15
C LYS A 127 8.06 12.09 -29.11
N LEU A 128 6.88 12.57 -28.71
CA LEU A 128 6.09 13.53 -29.49
C LEU A 128 6.82 14.87 -29.61
N SER A 129 7.37 15.38 -28.50
CA SER A 129 8.16 16.60 -28.48
C SER A 129 9.37 16.50 -29.40
N ASP A 130 10.11 15.39 -29.33
CA ASP A 130 11.28 15.14 -30.17
C ASP A 130 10.91 15.07 -31.67
N SER A 131 9.82 14.37 -31.99
CA SER A 131 9.30 14.28 -33.37
C SER A 131 8.89 15.65 -33.90
N LYS A 132 8.25 16.49 -33.07
CA LYS A 132 7.87 17.85 -33.44
C LYS A 132 9.09 18.73 -33.69
N ASN A 133 10.14 18.60 -32.87
CA ASN A 133 11.40 19.32 -33.05
C ASN A 133 12.12 18.88 -34.34
N ALA A 134 12.16 17.58 -34.61
CA ALA A 134 12.73 17.03 -35.84
C ALA A 134 11.97 17.53 -37.08
N LEU A 135 10.63 17.55 -37.03
CA LEU A 135 9.80 18.10 -38.11
C LEU A 135 10.11 19.58 -38.35
N ARG A 136 10.19 20.40 -37.29
CA ARG A 136 10.50 21.82 -37.41
C ARG A 136 11.85 22.04 -38.07
N LYS A 137 12.88 21.30 -37.65
CA LYS A 137 14.22 21.36 -38.27
C LYS A 137 14.18 20.98 -39.75
N ALA A 138 13.48 19.90 -40.10
CA ALA A 138 13.34 19.49 -41.49
C ALA A 138 12.60 20.55 -42.34
N GLN A 139 11.62 21.26 -41.77
CA GLN A 139 10.95 22.38 -42.42
C GLN A 139 11.89 23.57 -42.64
N GLU A 140 12.64 23.97 -41.61
CA GLU A 140 13.65 25.04 -41.68
C GLU A 140 14.70 24.73 -42.77
N ASP A 141 15.20 23.49 -42.80
CA ASP A 141 16.14 23.02 -43.83
C ASP A 141 15.52 23.03 -45.24
N ASN A 142 14.26 22.59 -45.38
CA ASN A 142 13.56 22.62 -46.67
C ASN A 142 13.37 24.04 -47.20
N GLU A 143 13.00 24.98 -46.32
CA GLU A 143 12.87 26.39 -46.67
C GLU A 143 14.20 27.00 -47.11
N ARG A 144 15.29 26.65 -46.42
CA ARG A 144 16.65 27.07 -46.81
C ARG A 144 17.03 26.54 -48.19
N LEU A 145 16.85 25.25 -48.42
CA LEU A 145 17.14 24.62 -49.71
C LEU A 145 16.30 25.25 -50.85
N ARG A 146 15.03 25.59 -50.60
CA ARG A 146 14.21 26.32 -51.57
C ARG A 146 14.78 27.70 -51.90
N LYS A 147 15.27 28.44 -50.90
CA LYS A 147 15.92 29.74 -51.11
C LYS A 147 17.19 29.58 -51.94
N ASP A 148 18.04 28.62 -51.60
CA ASP A 148 19.29 28.33 -52.32
C ASP A 148 19.03 27.93 -53.78
N CYS A 149 18.05 27.05 -54.02
CA CYS A 149 17.63 26.69 -55.38
C CYS A 149 17.13 27.90 -56.17
N ASN A 150 16.35 28.78 -55.53
CA ASN A 150 15.83 29.97 -56.20
C ASN A 150 16.94 30.95 -56.56
N ALA A 151 17.94 31.12 -55.68
CA ALA A 151 19.14 31.90 -55.97
C ALA A 151 19.95 31.31 -57.14
N ALA A 152 20.15 30.00 -57.17
CA ALA A 152 20.82 29.32 -58.28
C ALA A 152 20.07 29.53 -59.61
N VAL A 153 18.73 29.43 -59.60
CA VAL A 153 17.91 29.73 -60.77
C VAL A 153 18.06 31.18 -61.23
N GLN A 154 18.14 32.14 -60.32
CA GLN A 154 18.38 33.54 -60.67
C GLN A 154 19.74 33.73 -61.35
N LEU A 155 20.80 33.14 -60.80
CA LEU A 155 22.14 33.19 -61.39
C LEU A 155 22.18 32.56 -62.79
N LEU A 156 21.50 31.42 -63.00
CA LEU A 156 21.40 30.79 -64.31
C LEU A 156 20.60 31.63 -65.32
N LYS A 157 19.59 32.38 -64.86
CA LYS A 157 18.79 33.28 -65.69
C LYS A 157 19.47 34.61 -65.99
N CYS A 158 20.57 34.96 -65.32
CA CYS A 158 21.33 36.17 -65.62
C CYS A 158 21.84 36.13 -67.07
N HIS A 159 21.28 36.96 -67.95
CA HIS A 159 21.77 37.15 -69.31
C HIS A 159 22.97 38.12 -69.30
N PRO A 160 24.00 37.93 -70.16
CA PRO A 160 25.19 38.80 -70.20
C PRO A 160 24.87 40.29 -70.41
N SER A 161 23.76 40.59 -71.09
CA SER A 161 23.26 41.95 -71.30
C SER A 161 22.73 42.65 -70.04
N ASN A 162 22.38 41.91 -68.99
CA ASN A 162 21.87 42.45 -67.72
C ASN A 162 22.92 42.43 -66.60
N PHE A 163 24.08 41.82 -66.83
CA PHE A 163 25.20 41.86 -65.90
C PHE A 163 25.94 43.19 -66.08
N GLN A 164 25.46 44.26 -65.41
CA GLN A 164 26.26 45.46 -65.26
C GLN A 164 27.35 45.16 -64.23
N ALA A 165 28.55 44.80 -64.70
CA ALA A 165 29.75 44.98 -63.89
C ALA A 165 29.72 46.42 -63.35
N PRO A 166 30.01 46.67 -62.06
CA PRO A 166 30.05 48.02 -61.51
C PRO A 166 30.96 48.86 -62.41
N GLN A 167 30.36 49.77 -63.18
CA GLN A 167 31.10 50.73 -63.98
C GLN A 167 32.08 51.41 -63.01
N GLN A 168 33.38 51.42 -63.31
CA GLN A 168 34.43 51.90 -62.40
C GLN A 168 34.04 53.26 -61.78
N ASN A 169 33.40 54.10 -62.59
CA ASN A 169 32.92 55.45 -62.30
C ASN A 169 31.76 55.52 -61.26
N LYS A 170 31.16 54.39 -60.87
CA LYS A 170 30.09 54.29 -59.86
C LYS A 170 30.58 53.81 -58.49
N LEU A 171 31.86 53.47 -58.36
CA LEU A 171 32.46 53.20 -57.05
C LEU A 171 32.87 54.51 -56.36
N PRO A 172 32.91 54.58 -55.01
CA PRO A 172 33.53 55.69 -54.30
C PRO A 172 34.95 55.96 -54.82
N ILE A 173 35.35 57.24 -54.91
CA ILE A 173 36.63 57.70 -55.51
C ILE A 173 37.83 56.93 -54.95
N GLU A 174 37.85 56.69 -53.64
CA GLU A 174 38.91 55.94 -52.96
C GLU A 174 39.10 54.51 -53.47
N ILE A 175 38.01 53.88 -53.94
CA ILE A 175 38.05 52.53 -54.53
C ILE A 175 38.43 52.62 -56.00
N GLN A 176 38.03 53.68 -56.72
CA GLN A 176 38.47 53.91 -58.11
C GLN A 176 39.99 54.01 -58.19
N GLU A 177 40.61 54.82 -57.34
CA GLU A 177 42.07 55.01 -57.29
C GLU A 177 42.79 53.69 -56.97
N LYS A 178 42.27 52.88 -56.04
CA LYS A 178 42.84 51.57 -55.73
C LYS A 178 42.75 50.61 -56.90
N VAL A 179 41.61 50.57 -57.60
CA VAL A 179 41.42 49.72 -58.79
C VAL A 179 42.38 50.15 -59.91
N GLU A 180 42.60 51.44 -60.10
CA GLU A 180 43.59 51.95 -61.07
C GLU A 180 45.02 51.59 -60.67
N THR A 181 45.35 51.73 -59.39
CA THR A 181 46.67 51.34 -58.85
C THR A 181 46.92 49.84 -59.08
N TYR A 182 45.93 48.98 -58.82
CA TYR A 182 46.05 47.54 -59.06
C TYR A 182 46.12 47.18 -60.54
N LYS A 183 45.46 47.94 -61.43
CA LYS A 183 45.59 47.74 -62.89
C LYS A 183 47.01 48.05 -63.36
N VAL A 184 47.60 49.15 -62.88
CA VAL A 184 48.98 49.52 -63.18
C VAL A 184 49.96 48.49 -62.61
N GLN A 185 49.74 48.04 -61.37
CA GLN A 185 50.55 46.96 -60.78
C GLN A 185 50.44 45.65 -61.56
N ALA A 186 49.22 45.24 -61.94
CA ALA A 186 49.00 43.99 -62.68
C ALA A 186 49.60 44.01 -64.09
N GLN A 187 49.71 45.19 -64.72
CA GLN A 187 50.42 45.33 -66.00
C GLN A 187 51.93 45.20 -65.84
N ASP A 188 52.50 45.66 -64.73
CA ASP A 188 53.93 45.54 -64.41
C ASP A 188 54.35 44.08 -64.11
N TYR A 189 53.43 43.26 -63.59
CA TYR A 189 53.67 41.82 -63.38
C TYR A 189 53.53 40.98 -64.66
N HIS A 190 53.02 41.53 -65.77
CA HIS A 190 52.78 40.75 -66.98
C HIS A 190 53.97 40.72 -67.95
N GLU A 191 55.02 41.51 -67.71
CA GLU A 191 56.26 41.48 -68.49
C GLU A 191 57.23 40.36 -68.03
N TYR A 192 56.89 39.59 -66.98
CA TYR A 192 57.77 38.57 -66.40
C TYR A 192 57.11 37.20 -66.16
N ILE A 193 56.08 36.83 -66.94
CA ILE A 193 55.53 35.47 -66.92
C ILE A 193 55.94 34.75 -68.20
N ASN A 194 57.04 34.01 -68.11
CA ASN A 194 57.46 33.03 -69.12
C ASN A 194 56.51 31.81 -69.03
N PRO A 195 55.76 31.44 -70.09
CA PRO A 195 54.77 30.36 -70.02
C PRO A 195 55.36 28.93 -69.99
N TYR A 196 56.66 28.77 -69.70
CA TYR A 196 57.36 27.48 -69.70
C TYR A 196 58.24 27.28 -68.47
N ASP A 197 57.76 27.65 -67.28
CA ASP A 197 58.40 27.25 -66.02
C ASP A 197 57.48 26.30 -65.24
N ASP A 198 57.22 25.14 -65.84
CA ASP A 198 56.74 23.95 -65.14
C ASP A 198 57.96 23.31 -64.44
N SER A 199 58.37 23.90 -63.32
CA SER A 199 59.27 23.24 -62.38
C SER A 199 58.44 22.54 -61.33
N ASP A 200 58.44 21.20 -61.42
CA ASP A 200 57.84 20.25 -60.48
C ASP A 200 58.00 20.64 -59.01
N SER A 201 56.92 20.51 -58.23
CA SER A 201 57.00 20.39 -56.77
C SER A 201 55.87 19.51 -56.25
N ASP A 202 56.26 18.27 -55.97
CA ASP A 202 55.66 17.37 -55.00
C ASP A 202 55.17 18.13 -53.76
N SER A 203 53.93 17.84 -53.31
CA SER A 203 53.57 17.89 -51.88
C SER A 203 52.30 17.06 -51.62
N ASP A 204 52.55 15.87 -51.05
CA ASP A 204 51.88 15.29 -49.89
C ASP A 204 50.41 14.86 -49.98
N GLN A 205 50.31 13.54 -50.19
CA GLN A 205 49.19 12.66 -49.91
C GLN A 205 49.11 12.46 -48.38
N GLU A 206 48.17 13.12 -47.68
CA GLU A 206 47.91 12.80 -46.27
C GLU A 206 47.11 11.50 -46.13
N ASP A 207 47.77 10.52 -45.51
CA ASP A 207 47.26 9.24 -45.06
C ASP A 207 46.14 9.38 -44.01
N LEU A 208 44.90 9.08 -44.39
CA LEU A 208 43.82 8.78 -43.46
C LEU A 208 43.98 7.36 -42.89
N LYS A 209 44.53 7.24 -41.68
CA LYS A 209 44.45 6.01 -40.86
C LYS A 209 43.01 5.77 -40.39
N PRO A 210 42.47 4.53 -40.46
CA PRO A 210 41.24 4.18 -39.78
C PRO A 210 41.51 3.84 -38.31
N SER A 211 40.90 4.60 -37.39
CA SER A 211 40.87 4.24 -35.97
C SER A 211 39.70 3.29 -35.69
N SER A 212 40.04 2.19 -35.04
CA SER A 212 39.23 1.02 -34.72
C SER A 212 37.97 1.33 -33.91
N ALA A 213 36.82 0.88 -34.40
CA ALA A 213 35.56 0.85 -33.66
C ALA A 213 35.58 -0.28 -32.62
N HIS A 214 35.59 0.08 -31.34
CA HIS A 214 35.35 -0.83 -30.24
C HIS A 214 33.87 -1.26 -30.24
N ARG A 215 33.60 -2.48 -30.70
CA ARG A 215 32.31 -3.15 -30.60
C ARG A 215 32.17 -3.75 -29.20
N VAL A 216 31.32 -3.15 -28.37
CA VAL A 216 30.89 -3.72 -27.08
C VAL A 216 29.77 -4.71 -27.35
N GLU A 217 30.02 -6.00 -27.10
CA GLU A 217 28.97 -7.03 -27.06
C GLU A 217 28.17 -6.96 -25.75
N PRO A 218 26.84 -7.18 -25.76
CA PRO A 218 26.07 -7.33 -24.53
C PRO A 218 26.25 -8.73 -23.92
N GLN A 219 26.73 -8.80 -22.68
CA GLN A 219 26.73 -10.03 -21.89
C GLN A 219 25.30 -10.34 -21.39
N LEU A 220 24.83 -11.56 -21.64
CA LEU A 220 23.63 -12.16 -21.05
C LEU A 220 23.92 -12.64 -19.62
N PRO A 221 22.97 -12.54 -18.66
CA PRO A 221 23.18 -12.99 -17.30
C PRO A 221 23.02 -14.51 -17.15
N HIS A 222 23.94 -15.12 -16.40
CA HIS A 222 23.91 -16.53 -16.01
C HIS A 222 22.79 -16.82 -14.98
N PRO A 223 22.22 -18.05 -14.98
CA PRO A 223 21.22 -18.47 -14.00
C PRO A 223 21.84 -18.76 -12.63
N ALA A 224 21.15 -18.33 -11.57
CA ALA A 224 21.44 -18.71 -10.20
C ALA A 224 20.98 -20.15 -9.91
N GLN A 225 21.70 -20.80 -9.00
CA GLN A 225 21.50 -22.15 -8.48
C GLN A 225 20.12 -22.36 -7.83
#